data_AF-A0AAW1KNH5-F1
#
_entry.id   AF-A0AAW1KNH5-F1
#
_cell.length_a   1.000
_cell.length_b   1.000
_cell.length_c   1.000
_cell.angle_alpha   90.00
_cell.angle_beta   90.00
_cell.angle_gamma   90.00
#
_symmetry.space_group_name_H-M   'P 1'
#
loop_
_entity.id
_entity.type
_entity.pdbx_description
1 polymer ?
#
loop_
_entity_poly.entity_id
_entity_poly.type
_entity_poly.pdbx_seq_one_letter_code
_entity_poly.pdbx_strand_id
1 'polypeptide(L)'
;MLTTQEEEHAVAMLQVSWAIKGVARELDVSHTSVWKLWQKWLTEQVVARRPGTGRVRITQPEQDNNLVRYIREHPFHTCRRAMGSQSTARNRLHQRNIRGYVPAIKR
;
A
#
# COMPACT_ATOMS: atom_id res chain seq x y z
N MET A 1 -4.38 17.05 9.32
CA MET A 1 -5.05 15.88 8.72
C MET A 1 -5.64 15.11 9.88
N LEU A 2 -6.94 14.74 9.84
CA LEU A 2 -7.53 13.97 10.95
C LEU A 2 -6.85 12.61 11.06
N THR A 3 -6.58 12.22 12.29
CA THR A 3 -6.22 10.85 12.68
C THR A 3 -7.46 9.96 12.63
N THR A 4 -7.27 8.64 12.52
CA THR A 4 -8.40 7.69 12.47
C THR A 4 -9.33 7.83 13.67
N GLN A 5 -8.77 8.07 14.87
CA GLN A 5 -9.55 8.28 16.09
C GLN A 5 -10.38 9.56 16.05
N GLU A 6 -9.81 10.66 15.54
CA GLU A 6 -10.55 11.92 15.37
C GLU A 6 -11.65 11.79 14.31
N GLU A 7 -11.41 11.03 13.23
CA GLU A 7 -12.42 10.77 12.21
C GLU A 7 -13.59 9.94 12.79
N GLU A 8 -13.32 8.92 13.61
CA GLU A 8 -14.35 8.13 14.30
C GLU A 8 -15.15 8.98 15.30
N HIS A 9 -14.45 9.80 16.10
CA HIS A 9 -15.09 10.70 17.05
C HIS A 9 -15.97 11.75 16.35
N ALA A 10 -15.49 12.32 15.24
CA ALA A 10 -16.27 13.25 14.42
C ALA A 10 -17.57 12.61 13.89
N VAL A 11 -17.49 11.37 13.40
CA VAL A 11 -18.66 10.64 12.90
C VAL A 11 -19.65 10.35 14.04
N ALA A 12 -19.16 9.93 15.21
CA ALA A 12 -20.01 9.68 16.36
C ALA A 12 -20.78 10.94 16.79
N MET A 13 -20.12 12.10 16.87
CA MET A 13 -20.80 13.36 17.19
C MET A 13 -21.86 13.74 16.13
N LEU A 14 -21.55 13.56 14.85
CA LEU A 14 -22.48 13.85 13.76
C LEU A 14 -23.70 12.90 13.74
N GLN A 15 -23.53 11.64 14.14
CA GLN A 15 -24.63 10.70 14.31
C GLN A 15 -25.59 11.13 15.43
N VAL A 16 -25.08 11.78 16.48
CA VAL A 16 -25.88 12.39 17.56
C VAL A 16 -26.43 13.78 17.16
N SER A 17 -26.49 14.08 15.86
CA SER A 17 -27.06 15.32 15.29
C SER A 17 -26.37 16.62 15.72
N TRP A 18 -25.08 16.56 16.06
CA TRP A 18 -24.30 17.78 16.26
C TRP A 18 -24.13 18.55 14.94
N ALA A 19 -24.11 19.88 15.02
CA ALA A 19 -23.84 20.70 13.87
C ALA A 19 -22.38 20.52 13.39
N ILE A 20 -22.18 20.39 12.08
CA ILE A 20 -20.84 20.23 11.46
C ILE A 20 -19.87 21.33 11.91
N LYS A 21 -20.34 22.57 12.03
CA LYS A 21 -19.54 23.69 12.53
C LYS A 21 -19.14 23.54 14.00
N GLY A 22 -19.98 22.92 14.82
CA GLY A 22 -19.68 22.63 16.22
C GLY A 22 -18.59 21.56 16.32
N VAL A 23 -18.76 20.45 15.60
CA VAL A 23 -17.78 19.36 15.53
C VAL A 23 -16.41 19.86 15.03
N ALA A 24 -16.41 20.73 14.02
CA ALA A 24 -15.18 21.32 13.49
C ALA A 24 -14.43 22.18 14.52
N ARG A 25 -15.16 22.92 15.36
CA ARG A 25 -14.57 23.74 16.44
C ARG A 25 -14.06 22.88 17.59
N GLU A 26 -14.79 21.82 17.94
CA GLU A 26 -14.41 20.88 19.01
C GLU A 26 -13.11 20.15 18.68
N LEU A 27 -12.95 19.72 17.43
CA LEU A 27 -11.78 18.96 16.96
C LEU A 27 -10.67 19.83 16.36
N ASP A 28 -10.77 21.16 16.42
CA ASP A 28 -9.83 22.12 15.80
C ASP A 28 -9.46 21.78 14.35
N VAL A 29 -10.46 21.40 13.55
CA VAL A 29 -10.30 20.99 12.15
C VAL A 29 -11.17 21.83 11.22
N SER A 30 -10.78 21.87 9.96
CA SER A 30 -11.57 22.62 8.98
C SER A 30 -12.98 22.03 8.82
N HIS A 31 -13.99 22.91 8.75
CA HIS A 31 -15.37 22.53 8.48
C HIS A 31 -15.52 21.69 7.21
N THR A 32 -14.70 21.97 6.18
CA THR A 32 -14.69 21.20 4.93
C THR A 32 -14.16 19.78 5.11
N SER A 33 -13.20 19.55 6.01
CA SER A 33 -12.75 18.21 6.38
C SER A 33 -13.87 17.40 7.02
N VAL A 34 -14.57 17.97 8.00
CA VAL A 34 -15.70 17.32 8.67
C VAL A 34 -16.85 17.04 7.70
N TRP A 35 -17.17 17.99 6.82
CA TRP A 35 -18.21 17.81 5.80
C TRP A 35 -17.85 16.68 4.81
N LYS A 36 -16.61 16.65 4.30
CA LYS A 36 -16.15 15.58 3.39
C LYS A 36 -16.18 14.21 4.06
N LEU A 37 -15.76 14.16 5.33
CA LEU A 37 -15.82 12.94 6.13
C LEU A 37 -17.26 12.45 6.28
N TRP A 38 -18.20 13.34 6.60
CA TRP A 38 -19.61 13.01 6.73
C TRP A 38 -20.21 12.49 5.41
N GLN A 39 -19.93 13.16 4.29
CA GLN A 39 -20.39 12.70 2.97
C GLN A 39 -19.86 11.31 2.61
N LYS A 40 -18.58 11.06 2.93
CA LYS A 40 -17.97 9.74 2.74
C LYS A 40 -18.67 8.70 3.62
N TRP A 41 -18.90 9.01 4.90
CA TRP A 41 -19.60 8.11 5.81
C TRP A 41 -21.01 7.78 5.32
N LEU A 42 -21.78 8.76 4.86
CA LEU A 42 -23.11 8.53 4.30
C LEU A 42 -23.10 7.61 3.07
N THR A 43 -22.06 7.70 2.24
CA THR A 43 -21.96 6.94 0.98
C THR A 43 -21.41 5.53 1.20
N GLU A 44 -20.33 5.40 1.97
CA GLU A 44 -19.54 4.16 2.09
C GLU A 44 -19.73 3.47 3.45
N GLN A 45 -20.28 4.15 4.46
CA GLN A 45 -20.32 3.69 5.86
C GLN A 45 -18.94 3.28 6.40
N VAL A 46 -17.88 3.93 5.90
CA VAL A 46 -16.49 3.65 6.25
C VAL A 46 -15.75 4.94 6.55
N VAL A 47 -15.15 5.01 7.76
CA VAL A 47 -14.27 6.09 8.17
C VAL A 47 -12.88 5.92 7.58
N ALA A 48 -12.37 4.69 7.60
CA ALA A 48 -11.01 4.34 7.17
C ALA A 48 -10.66 4.84 5.77
N ARG A 49 -9.45 5.38 5.61
CA ARG A 49 -8.98 5.86 4.30
C ARG A 49 -8.95 4.74 3.28
N ARG A 50 -9.33 5.07 2.04
CA ARG A 50 -9.17 4.14 0.92
C ARG A 50 -7.67 3.83 0.76
N PRO A 51 -7.29 2.56 0.58
CA PRO A 51 -5.90 2.22 0.34
C PRO A 51 -5.43 2.95 -0.92
N GLY A 52 -4.26 3.60 -0.83
CA GLY A 52 -3.67 4.26 -1.98
C GLY A 52 -3.36 3.25 -3.08
N THR A 53 -3.73 3.55 -4.32
CA THR A 53 -3.26 2.81 -5.48
C THR A 53 -1.86 3.33 -5.82
N GLY A 54 -0.84 2.56 -5.41
CA GLY A 54 0.54 2.86 -5.78
C GLY A 54 0.76 2.81 -7.30
N ARG A 55 1.99 3.12 -7.75
CA ARG A 55 2.35 3.04 -9.17
C ARG A 55 2.06 1.64 -9.72
N VAL A 56 1.34 1.58 -10.84
CA VAL A 56 1.01 0.33 -11.53
C VAL A 56 2.28 -0.44 -11.88
N ARG A 57 2.25 -1.76 -11.69
CA ARG A 57 3.36 -2.67 -12.01
C ARG A 57 3.48 -2.79 -13.53
N ILE A 58 4.72 -2.68 -14.04
CA ILE A 58 5.02 -2.91 -15.46
C ILE A 58 5.11 -4.41 -15.78
N THR A 59 5.64 -5.22 -14.85
CA THR A 59 5.78 -6.67 -15.09
C THR A 59 4.50 -7.41 -14.81
N GLN A 60 4.20 -8.39 -15.68
CA GLN A 60 3.09 -9.31 -15.52
C GLN A 60 3.46 -10.52 -14.65
N PRO A 61 2.49 -11.19 -14.01
CA PRO A 61 2.76 -12.39 -13.19
C PRO A 61 3.46 -13.51 -13.95
N GLU A 62 3.13 -13.69 -15.24
CA GLU A 62 3.76 -14.69 -16.10
C GLU A 62 5.27 -14.41 -16.32
N GLN A 63 5.63 -13.16 -16.54
CA GLN A 63 7.03 -12.73 -16.66
C GLN A 63 7.80 -12.98 -15.35
N ASP A 64 7.17 -12.72 -14.21
CA ASP A 64 7.75 -13.00 -12.89
C ASP A 64 7.93 -14.52 -12.67
N ASN A 65 7.02 -15.36 -13.18
CA ASN A 65 7.14 -16.83 -13.13
C ASN A 65 8.26 -17.34 -14.04
N ASN A 66 8.36 -16.81 -15.26
CA ASN A 66 9.41 -17.16 -16.21
C ASN A 66 10.81 -16.79 -15.66
N LEU A 67 10.92 -15.63 -15.01
CA LEU A 67 12.13 -15.22 -14.29
C LEU A 67 12.55 -16.25 -13.24
N VAL A 68 11.60 -16.70 -12.41
CA VAL A 68 11.88 -17.66 -11.33
C VAL A 68 12.29 -19.01 -11.89
N ARG A 69 11.60 -19.50 -12.93
CA ARG A 69 11.95 -20.75 -13.61
C ARG A 69 13.37 -20.67 -14.18
N TYR A 70 13.67 -19.62 -14.92
CA TYR A 70 14.99 -19.41 -15.52
C TYR A 70 16.12 -19.39 -14.48
N ILE A 71 15.93 -18.70 -13.35
CA ILE A 71 16.94 -18.61 -12.29
C ILE A 71 17.13 -19.96 -11.56
N ARG A 72 16.08 -20.76 -11.43
CA ARG A 72 16.19 -22.11 -10.86
C ARG A 72 16.95 -23.06 -11.78
N GLU A 73 16.72 -22.97 -13.09
CA GLU A 73 17.44 -23.74 -14.11
C GLU A 73 18.90 -23.27 -14.27
N HIS A 74 19.15 -21.97 -14.07
CA HIS A 74 20.45 -21.34 -14.25
C HIS A 74 20.86 -20.48 -13.03
N PRO A 75 21.19 -21.10 -11.89
CA PRO A 75 21.41 -20.39 -10.62
C PRO A 75 22.59 -19.40 -10.63
N PHE A 76 23.54 -19.59 -11.55
CA PHE A 76 24.73 -18.73 -11.67
C PHE A 76 24.59 -17.63 -12.75
N HIS A 77 23.44 -17.53 -13.42
CA HIS A 77 23.22 -16.49 -14.42
C HIS A 77 22.81 -15.15 -13.80
N THR A 78 23.25 -14.05 -14.43
CA THR A 78 22.86 -12.71 -14.00
C THR A 78 21.38 -12.44 -14.26
N CYS A 79 20.73 -11.69 -13.37
CA CYS A 79 19.32 -11.31 -13.53
C CYS A 79 19.02 -10.53 -14.82
N ARG A 80 20.02 -9.84 -15.40
CA ARG A 80 19.90 -9.13 -16.69
C ARG A 80 19.61 -10.08 -17.85
N ARG A 81 20.11 -11.31 -17.80
CA ARG A 81 19.84 -12.33 -18.82
C ARG A 81 18.41 -12.88 -18.72
N ALA A 82 17.82 -12.86 -17.54
CA ALA A 82 16.46 -13.33 -17.32
C ALA A 82 15.40 -12.24 -17.60
N MET A 83 15.74 -10.96 -17.41
CA MET A 83 14.83 -9.82 -17.59
C MET A 83 15.64 -8.54 -17.85
N GLY A 84 15.10 -7.63 -18.67
CA GLY A 84 15.82 -6.41 -19.07
C GLY A 84 16.29 -5.52 -17.92
N SER A 85 15.47 -5.35 -16.88
CA SER A 85 15.83 -4.56 -15.68
C SER A 85 16.35 -5.46 -14.55
N GLN A 86 17.63 -5.30 -14.21
CA GLN A 86 18.27 -6.03 -13.10
C GLN A 86 17.63 -5.73 -11.74
N SER A 87 17.30 -4.47 -11.46
CA SER A 87 16.69 -4.07 -10.19
C SER A 87 15.29 -4.64 -10.03
N THR A 88 14.50 -4.62 -11.11
CA THR A 88 13.17 -5.24 -11.14
C THR A 88 13.28 -6.75 -10.88
N ALA A 89 14.16 -7.44 -11.61
CA ALA A 89 14.36 -8.87 -11.43
C ALA A 89 14.77 -9.24 -10.00
N ARG A 90 15.73 -8.51 -9.40
CA ARG A 90 16.14 -8.73 -8.01
C ARG A 90 14.98 -8.52 -7.03
N ASN A 91 14.21 -7.45 -7.20
CA ASN A 91 13.05 -7.17 -6.36
C ASN A 91 12.01 -8.32 -6.45
N ARG A 92 11.79 -8.89 -7.64
CA ARG A 92 10.89 -10.04 -7.83
C ARG A 92 11.40 -11.31 -7.16
N LEU A 93 12.70 -11.59 -7.28
CA LEU A 93 13.31 -12.75 -6.62
C LEU A 93 13.24 -12.60 -5.09
N HIS A 94 13.51 -11.41 -4.56
CA HIS A 94 13.40 -11.11 -3.13
C HIS A 94 11.95 -11.25 -2.62
N GLN A 95 10.96 -10.79 -3.38
CA GLN A 95 9.53 -10.99 -3.05
C GLN A 95 9.15 -12.47 -2.94
N ARG A 96 9.92 -13.36 -3.57
CA ARG A 96 9.74 -14.82 -3.50
C ARG A 96 10.80 -15.52 -2.64
N ASN A 97 11.52 -14.76 -1.82
CA ASN A 97 12.58 -15.23 -0.94
C ASN A 97 13.72 -16.02 -1.65
N ILE A 98 13.95 -15.74 -2.94
CA ILE A 98 15.07 -16.33 -3.69
C ILE A 98 16.24 -15.36 -3.57
N ARG A 99 17.30 -15.80 -2.89
CA ARG A 99 18.53 -15.05 -2.70
C ARG A 99 19.61 -15.51 -3.66
N GLY A 100 20.57 -14.63 -3.95
CA GLY A 100 21.77 -14.99 -4.69
C GLY A 100 22.59 -16.04 -3.95
N TYR A 101 23.39 -16.79 -4.69
CA TYR A 101 24.35 -17.73 -4.13
C TYR A 101 25.31 -17.03 -3.15
N VAL A 102 25.51 -17.64 -1.98
CA VAL A 102 26.51 -17.23 -0.98
C VAL A 102 27.35 -18.46 -0.66
N PRO A 103 28.69 -18.41 -0.76
CA PRO A 103 29.54 -19.54 -0.43
C PRO A 103 29.44 -19.87 1.07
N ALA A 104 29.50 -21.15 1.41
CA ALA A 104 29.55 -21.58 2.80
C ALA A 104 30.87 -21.10 3.44
N ILE A 105 30.76 -20.33 4.53
CA ILE A 105 31.92 -19.93 5.33
C ILE A 105 32.37 -21.17 6.10
N LYS A 106 33.54 -21.73 5.77
CA LYS A 106 34.20 -22.73 6.62
C LYS A 106 34.73 -21.98 7.86
N ARG A 107 34.19 -22.30 9.03
CA ARG A 107 34.76 -21.92 10.33
C ARG A 107 35.68 -23.00 10.83
#